data_AF-W7T227-F1
#
_entry.id   AF-W7T227-F1
#
_cell.length_a   1.000
_cell.length_b   1.000
_cell.length_c   1.000
_cell.angle_alpha   90.00
_cell.angle_beta   90.00
_cell.angle_gamma   90.00
#
_symmetry.space_group_name_H-M   'P 1'
#
loop_
_entity.id
_entity.type
_entity.pdbx_description
1 polymer ?
#
loop_
_entity_poly.entity_id
_entity_poly.type
_entity_poly.pdbx_seq_one_letter_code
_entity_poly.pdbx_strand_id
1 'polypeptide(L)'
;MLREMLRLQFKPLKFHPTFGPRFDLERIIDDYVLMCMFVGNDFIPHLPHMDIADGALNMMMAVYREAVPSLLGGYITDKAKVHQGRLELFLREIARREPLYFQYRAKEDKDPQWQGDGYKDHYYQSKLGIPPGESEASQQARRDVARSYLEGLYWVLTYYHEGVR
;
A
#
# COMPACT_ATOMS: atom_id res chain seq x y z
N MET A 1 -6.38 -22.01 9.44
CA MET A 1 -7.25 -20.98 10.04
C MET A 1 -7.24 -19.69 9.22
N LEU A 2 -6.11 -18.98 9.08
CA LEU A 2 -6.02 -17.72 8.30
C LEU A 2 -6.49 -17.85 6.83
N ARG A 3 -6.07 -18.90 6.13
CA ARG A 3 -6.49 -19.19 4.75
C ARG A 3 -8.01 -19.23 4.57
N GLU A 4 -8.72 -19.86 5.51
CA GLU A 4 -10.19 -19.92 5.49
C GLU A 4 -10.82 -18.55 5.78
N MET A 5 -10.21 -17.74 6.64
CA MET A 5 -10.67 -16.37 6.89
C MET A 5 -10.58 -15.52 5.62
N LEU A 6 -9.43 -15.57 4.91
CA LEU A 6 -9.27 -14.88 3.62
C LEU A 6 -10.26 -15.39 2.58
N ARG A 7 -10.48 -16.72 2.52
CA ARG A 7 -11.49 -17.31 1.64
C ARG A 7 -12.88 -16.72 1.90
N LEU A 8 -13.29 -16.59 3.15
CA LEU A 8 -14.59 -16.03 3.52
C LEU A 8 -14.66 -14.53 3.22
N GLN A 9 -13.61 -13.78 3.56
CA GLN A 9 -13.53 -12.34 3.35
C GLN A 9 -13.62 -11.93 1.88
N PHE A 10 -13.01 -12.72 0.98
CA PHE A 10 -12.99 -12.46 -0.45
C PHE A 10 -14.01 -13.29 -1.24
N LYS A 11 -14.80 -14.15 -0.58
CA LYS A 11 -15.89 -14.92 -1.21
C LYS A 11 -16.82 -14.07 -2.09
N PRO A 12 -17.21 -12.82 -1.73
CA PRO A 12 -18.06 -12.00 -2.60
C PRO A 12 -17.50 -11.77 -4.00
N LEU A 13 -16.17 -11.76 -4.19
CA LEU A 13 -15.54 -11.56 -5.49
C LEU A 13 -15.86 -12.69 -6.48
N LYS A 14 -16.17 -13.90 -5.99
CA LYS A 14 -16.59 -15.04 -6.84
C LYS A 14 -17.87 -14.75 -7.61
N PHE A 15 -18.71 -13.87 -7.10
CA PHE A 15 -20.01 -13.54 -7.69
C PHE A 15 -19.96 -12.25 -8.51
N HIS A 16 -18.80 -11.59 -8.61
CA HIS A 16 -18.66 -10.39 -9.43
C HIS A 16 -18.72 -10.75 -10.93
N PRO A 17 -19.53 -10.07 -11.76
CA PRO A 17 -19.77 -10.48 -13.16
C PRO A 17 -18.50 -10.61 -14.01
N THR A 18 -17.55 -9.69 -13.85
CA THR A 18 -16.32 -9.63 -14.66
C THR A 18 -15.13 -10.37 -14.03
N PHE A 19 -15.16 -10.60 -12.72
CA PHE A 19 -14.00 -11.10 -11.97
C PHE A 19 -14.24 -12.52 -11.44
N GLY A 20 -15.48 -12.89 -11.14
CA GLY A 20 -15.86 -14.21 -10.65
C GLY A 20 -15.29 -15.38 -11.46
N PRO A 21 -15.36 -15.37 -12.81
CA PRO A 21 -14.76 -16.42 -13.65
C PRO A 21 -13.24 -16.58 -13.52
N ARG A 22 -12.55 -15.55 -13.02
CA ARG A 22 -11.10 -15.50 -12.83
C ARG A 22 -10.69 -15.63 -11.37
N PHE A 23 -11.65 -15.82 -10.45
CA PHE A 23 -11.40 -15.90 -9.02
C PHE A 23 -10.49 -17.10 -8.69
N ASP A 24 -9.39 -16.81 -8.01
CA ASP A 24 -8.42 -17.77 -7.51
C ASP A 24 -7.96 -17.30 -6.12
N LEU A 25 -8.15 -18.17 -5.13
CA LEU A 25 -7.77 -17.86 -3.75
C LEU A 25 -6.25 -17.79 -3.58
N GLU A 26 -5.46 -18.59 -4.29
CA GLU A 26 -4.00 -18.58 -4.15
C GLU A 26 -3.44 -17.23 -4.62
N ARG A 27 -4.00 -16.68 -5.71
CA ARG A 27 -3.58 -15.37 -6.23
C ARG A 27 -3.97 -14.21 -5.31
N ILE A 28 -5.09 -14.34 -4.60
CA ILE A 28 -5.47 -13.38 -3.54
C ILE A 28 -4.51 -13.48 -2.35
N ILE A 29 -4.06 -14.68 -2.02
CA ILE A 29 -3.08 -14.88 -0.93
C ILE A 29 -1.74 -14.22 -1.31
N ASP A 30 -1.29 -14.34 -2.55
CA ASP A 30 -0.08 -13.63 -3.02
C ASP A 30 -0.23 -12.10 -2.83
N ASP A 31 -1.37 -11.53 -3.22
CA ASP A 31 -1.64 -10.11 -3.03
C ASP A 31 -1.80 -9.71 -1.56
N TYR A 32 -2.33 -10.60 -0.73
CA TYR A 32 -2.40 -10.39 0.72
C TYR A 32 -1.00 -10.35 1.35
N VAL A 33 -0.08 -11.20 0.90
CA VAL A 33 1.33 -11.16 1.33
C VAL A 33 1.96 -9.83 0.97
N LEU A 34 1.71 -9.31 -0.24
CA LEU A 34 2.13 -7.96 -0.62
C LEU A 34 1.57 -6.88 0.33
N MET A 35 0.27 -6.95 0.67
CA MET A 35 -0.34 -6.00 1.63
C MET A 35 0.34 -6.07 3.00
N CYS A 36 0.66 -7.27 3.49
CA CYS A 36 1.40 -7.43 4.74
C CYS A 36 2.77 -6.73 4.69
N MET A 37 3.49 -6.85 3.56
CA MET A 37 4.79 -6.18 3.40
C MET A 37 4.68 -4.64 3.49
N PHE A 38 3.60 -4.05 2.99
CA PHE A 38 3.38 -2.60 3.10
C PHE A 38 3.06 -2.13 4.52
N VAL A 39 2.32 -2.94 5.27
CA VAL A 39 1.95 -2.64 6.65
C VAL A 39 3.17 -2.74 7.57
N GLY A 40 4.09 -3.67 7.29
CA GLY A 40 5.38 -3.71 7.97
C GLY A 40 6.22 -4.91 7.56
N ASN A 41 7.52 -4.68 7.45
CA ASN A 41 8.54 -5.73 7.33
C ASN A 41 9.87 -5.20 7.88
N ASP A 42 10.83 -6.09 8.06
CA ASP A 42 12.11 -5.78 8.72
C ASP A 42 13.07 -4.96 7.82
N PHE A 43 12.80 -4.86 6.51
CA PHE A 43 13.75 -4.34 5.52
C PHE A 43 13.43 -2.91 5.06
N ILE A 44 12.15 -2.53 5.01
CA ILE A 44 11.71 -1.19 4.61
C ILE A 44 10.79 -0.60 5.68
N PRO A 45 10.88 0.72 5.96
CA PRO A 45 9.99 1.38 6.91
C PRO A 45 8.53 1.24 6.46
N HIS A 46 7.60 1.07 7.39
CA HIS A 46 6.16 1.07 7.07
C HIS A 46 5.71 2.45 6.56
N LEU A 47 4.63 2.48 5.78
CA LEU A 47 4.05 3.75 5.34
C LEU A 47 3.47 4.51 6.54
N PRO A 48 3.63 5.84 6.63
CA PRO A 48 3.30 6.62 7.84
C PRO A 48 1.85 6.51 8.32
N HIS A 49 0.93 6.19 7.42
CA HIS A 49 -0.51 6.07 7.65
C HIS A 49 -1.00 4.60 7.68
N MET A 50 -0.05 3.66 7.77
CA MET A 50 -0.30 2.22 7.70
C MET A 50 0.30 1.52 8.93
N ASP A 51 -0.25 1.78 10.11
CA ASP A 51 0.08 1.02 11.32
C ASP A 51 -0.89 -0.17 11.51
N ILE A 52 -0.37 -1.31 11.98
CA ILE A 52 -1.17 -2.47 12.36
C ILE A 52 -2.15 -2.09 13.48
N ALA A 53 -1.72 -1.28 14.45
CA ALA A 53 -2.53 -0.83 15.57
C ALA A 53 -3.78 -0.07 15.10
N ASP A 54 -3.66 0.63 13.97
CA ASP A 54 -4.74 1.40 13.35
C ASP A 54 -5.59 0.59 12.37
N GLY A 55 -5.36 -0.73 12.27
CA GLY A 55 -6.10 -1.61 11.38
C GLY A 55 -5.76 -1.44 9.90
N ALA A 56 -4.54 -0.98 9.57
CA ALA A 56 -4.09 -0.75 8.20
C ALA A 56 -4.33 -1.94 7.27
N LEU A 57 -4.09 -3.17 7.74
CA LEU A 57 -4.29 -4.37 6.93
C LEU A 57 -5.78 -4.58 6.57
N ASN A 58 -6.70 -4.31 7.49
CA ASN A 58 -8.14 -4.38 7.22
C ASN A 58 -8.56 -3.34 6.19
N MET A 59 -8.01 -2.13 6.30
CA MET A 59 -8.24 -1.05 5.35
C MET A 59 -7.72 -1.43 3.95
N MET A 60 -6.49 -1.94 3.84
CA MET A 60 -5.89 -2.38 2.58
C MET A 60 -6.70 -3.51 1.92
N MET A 61 -7.13 -4.51 2.70
CA MET A 61 -7.98 -5.58 2.19
C MET A 61 -9.34 -5.06 1.70
N ALA A 62 -9.91 -4.05 2.36
CA ALA A 62 -11.14 -3.40 1.90
C ALA A 62 -10.93 -2.64 0.59
N VAL A 63 -9.86 -1.83 0.47
CA VAL A 63 -9.47 -1.18 -0.79
C VAL A 63 -9.31 -2.21 -1.90
N TYR A 64 -8.56 -3.27 -1.63
CA TYR A 64 -8.25 -4.30 -2.62
C TYR A 64 -9.52 -4.99 -3.12
N ARG A 65 -10.42 -5.38 -2.21
CA ARG A 65 -11.70 -6.02 -2.58
C ARG A 65 -12.56 -5.13 -3.48
N GLU A 66 -12.52 -3.82 -3.29
CA GLU A 66 -13.25 -2.85 -4.12
C GLU A 66 -12.54 -2.61 -5.47
N ALA A 67 -11.23 -2.43 -5.45
CA ALA A 67 -10.42 -2.03 -6.61
C ALA A 67 -10.17 -3.18 -7.60
N VAL A 68 -9.98 -4.41 -7.13
CA VAL A 68 -9.64 -5.57 -7.98
C VAL A 68 -10.62 -5.79 -9.14
N PRO A 69 -11.94 -5.90 -8.90
CA PRO A 69 -12.88 -6.16 -9.97
C PRO A 69 -13.19 -4.93 -10.84
N SER A 70 -13.04 -3.73 -10.30
CA SER A 70 -13.54 -2.47 -10.90
C SER A 70 -12.46 -1.62 -11.57
N LEU A 71 -11.25 -1.63 -11.03
CA LEU A 71 -10.14 -0.74 -11.41
C LEU A 71 -8.92 -1.52 -11.91
N LEU A 72 -8.48 -2.54 -11.17
CA LEU A 72 -7.22 -3.26 -11.47
C LEU A 72 -7.38 -4.26 -12.61
N GLY A 73 -8.57 -4.86 -12.73
CA GLY A 73 -8.87 -5.87 -13.76
C GLY A 73 -8.15 -7.21 -13.58
N GLY A 74 -7.49 -7.43 -12.44
CA GLY A 74 -6.72 -8.63 -12.11
C GLY A 74 -5.91 -8.49 -10.82
N TYR A 75 -5.19 -9.56 -10.46
CA TYR A 75 -4.27 -9.63 -9.31
C TYR A 75 -3.07 -8.69 -9.48
N ILE A 76 -2.50 -8.21 -8.37
CA ILE A 76 -1.36 -7.28 -8.36
C ILE A 76 -0.05 -8.04 -8.56
N THR A 77 0.08 -9.21 -7.94
CA THR A 77 1.29 -10.03 -7.91
C THR A 77 1.04 -11.38 -8.55
N ASP A 78 2.08 -12.00 -9.10
CA ASP A 78 2.21 -13.42 -9.47
C ASP A 78 3.47 -13.97 -8.81
N LYS A 79 3.32 -14.44 -7.57
CA LYS A 79 4.44 -14.72 -6.68
C LYS A 79 5.36 -13.48 -6.59
N ALA A 80 6.64 -13.61 -6.95
CA ALA A 80 7.60 -12.51 -6.96
C ALA A 80 7.33 -11.43 -8.03
N LYS A 81 6.52 -11.71 -9.06
CA LYS A 81 6.31 -10.77 -10.17
C LYS A 81 5.19 -9.79 -9.83
N VAL A 82 5.48 -8.49 -9.82
CA VAL A 82 4.44 -7.48 -9.60
C VAL A 82 4.03 -6.82 -10.92
N HIS A 83 2.72 -6.66 -11.10
CA HIS A 83 2.17 -5.87 -12.17
C HIS A 83 2.17 -4.38 -11.80
N GLN A 84 3.20 -3.64 -12.24
CA GLN A 84 3.42 -2.23 -11.90
C GLN A 84 2.19 -1.34 -12.03
N GLY A 85 1.48 -1.38 -13.17
CA GLY A 85 0.29 -0.54 -13.36
C GLY A 85 -0.87 -0.85 -12.40
N ARG A 86 -0.99 -2.08 -11.91
CA ARG A 86 -2.02 -2.45 -10.92
C ARG A 86 -1.59 -2.04 -9.53
N LEU A 87 -0.31 -2.21 -9.21
CA LEU A 87 0.25 -1.72 -7.96
C LEU A 87 0.09 -0.20 -7.83
N GLU A 88 0.40 0.56 -8.90
CA GLU A 88 0.23 2.01 -8.91
C GLU A 88 -1.22 2.42 -8.65
N LEU A 89 -2.18 1.81 -9.36
CA LEU A 89 -3.61 2.05 -9.14
C LEU A 89 -4.03 1.73 -7.71
N PHE A 90 -3.56 0.61 -7.15
CA PHE A 90 -3.85 0.22 -5.77
C PHE A 90 -3.27 1.22 -4.76
N LEU A 91 -2.01 1.62 -4.90
CA LEU A 91 -1.37 2.63 -4.07
C LEU A 91 -2.06 3.99 -4.18
N ARG A 92 -2.60 4.33 -5.35
CA ARG A 92 -3.37 5.56 -5.54
C ARG A 92 -4.68 5.56 -4.76
N GLU A 93 -5.40 4.43 -4.73
CA GLU A 93 -6.62 4.29 -3.93
C GLU A 93 -6.34 4.35 -2.42
N ILE A 94 -5.20 3.80 -2.00
CA ILE A 94 -4.69 3.94 -0.64
C ILE A 94 -4.38 5.42 -0.33
N ALA A 95 -3.65 6.10 -1.21
CA ALA A 95 -3.24 7.50 -1.01
C ALA A 95 -4.44 8.46 -0.88
N ARG A 96 -5.59 8.15 -1.47
CA ARG A 96 -6.82 8.92 -1.28
C ARG A 96 -7.31 8.95 0.17
N ARG A 97 -6.94 7.97 0.97
CA ARG A 97 -7.33 7.84 2.39
C ARG A 97 -6.30 8.47 3.34
N GLU A 98 -5.11 8.84 2.86
CA GLU A 98 -4.05 9.53 3.64
C GLU A 98 -4.54 10.79 4.36
N PRO A 99 -5.28 11.73 3.72
CA PRO A 99 -5.61 12.99 4.36
C PRO A 99 -6.44 12.80 5.63
N LEU A 100 -7.33 11.80 5.65
CA LEU A 100 -8.15 11.50 6.81
C LEU A 100 -7.30 11.02 8.00
N TYR A 101 -6.29 10.17 7.75
CA TYR A 101 -5.34 9.75 8.78
C TYR A 101 -4.58 10.93 9.38
N PHE A 102 -4.01 11.80 8.54
CA PHE A 102 -3.24 12.95 9.03
C PHE A 102 -4.12 13.98 9.76
N GLN A 103 -5.40 14.10 9.38
CA GLN A 103 -6.37 14.88 10.17
C GLN A 103 -6.61 14.31 11.57
N TYR A 104 -6.63 12.98 11.73
CA TYR A 104 -6.72 12.37 13.06
C TYR A 104 -5.44 12.60 13.87
N ARG A 105 -4.27 12.35 13.28
CA ARG A 105 -2.96 12.64 13.92
C ARG A 105 -2.84 14.09 14.36
N ALA A 106 -3.28 15.04 13.54
CA ALA A 106 -3.23 16.46 13.91
C ALA A 106 -3.95 16.77 15.23
N LYS A 107 -5.04 16.05 15.52
CA LYS A 107 -5.81 16.21 16.76
C LYS A 107 -5.12 15.53 17.94
N GLU A 108 -4.55 14.35 17.71
CA GLU A 108 -3.87 13.55 18.72
C GLU A 108 -2.54 14.19 19.15
N ASP A 109 -1.69 14.51 18.18
CA ASP A 109 -0.37 15.13 18.38
C ASP A 109 -0.47 16.63 18.72
N LYS A 110 -1.66 17.23 18.56
CA LYS A 110 -1.92 18.68 18.69
C LYS A 110 -1.00 19.53 17.82
N ASP A 111 -0.59 19.02 16.66
CA ASP A 111 0.23 19.72 15.67
C ASP A 111 -0.61 20.07 14.43
N PRO A 112 -0.93 21.36 14.22
CA PRO A 112 -1.70 21.82 13.06
C PRO A 112 -1.02 21.55 11.70
N GLN A 113 0.29 21.30 11.67
CA GLN A 113 1.01 21.04 10.42
C GLN A 113 0.59 19.71 9.74
N TRP A 114 -0.02 18.80 10.49
CA TRP A 114 -0.64 17.60 9.94
C TRP A 114 -2.02 17.84 9.29
N GLN A 115 -2.56 19.07 9.36
CA GLN A 115 -3.86 19.41 8.74
C GLN A 115 -3.70 19.94 7.31
N GLY A 116 -4.72 19.69 6.48
CA GLY A 116 -4.79 20.21 5.11
C GLY A 116 -3.73 19.60 4.19
N ASP A 117 -3.40 20.27 3.09
CA ASP A 117 -2.48 19.71 2.07
C ASP A 117 -0.99 19.82 2.47
N GLY A 118 -0.68 20.51 3.57
CA GLY A 118 0.68 20.74 4.05
C GLY A 118 1.33 19.55 4.76
N TYR A 119 0.57 18.50 5.12
CA TYR A 119 1.11 17.36 5.88
C TYR A 119 2.26 16.65 5.16
N LYS A 120 2.21 16.60 3.82
CA LYS A 120 3.25 15.93 3.01
C LYS A 120 4.57 16.68 3.13
N ASP A 121 4.52 17.99 2.97
CA ASP A 121 5.68 18.86 3.08
C ASP A 121 6.29 18.79 4.48
N HIS A 122 5.44 18.85 5.52
CA HIS A 122 5.88 18.68 6.90
C HIS A 122 6.52 17.30 7.14
N TYR A 123 5.93 16.23 6.62
CA TYR A 123 6.50 14.88 6.71
C TYR A 123 7.88 14.79 6.07
N TYR A 124 7.99 15.18 4.80
CA TYR A 124 9.23 15.09 4.03
C TYR A 124 10.34 15.96 4.62
N GLN A 125 10.00 17.14 5.13
CA GLN A 125 10.95 18.01 5.80
C GLN A 125 11.41 17.43 7.14
N SER A 126 10.47 17.01 8.00
CA SER A 126 10.78 16.55 9.36
C SER A 126 11.51 15.20 9.41
N LYS A 127 11.15 14.26 8.52
CA LYS A 127 11.68 12.90 8.53
C LYS A 127 12.85 12.68 7.59
N LEU A 128 12.89 13.40 6.46
CA LEU A 128 13.85 13.16 5.38
C LEU A 128 14.68 14.40 5.03
N GLY A 129 14.45 15.54 5.69
CA GLY A 129 15.17 16.79 5.42
C GLY A 129 14.89 17.40 4.04
N ILE A 130 13.86 16.93 3.33
CA ILE A 130 13.52 17.42 1.99
C ILE A 130 12.73 18.72 2.13
N PRO A 131 13.18 19.85 1.53
CA PRO A 131 12.48 21.12 1.65
C PRO A 131 11.03 21.07 1.14
N PRO A 132 10.12 21.84 1.77
CA PRO A 132 8.74 21.96 1.31
C PRO A 132 8.65 22.63 -0.07
N GLY A 133 7.49 22.51 -0.70
CA GLY A 133 7.21 23.07 -2.02
C GLY A 133 7.59 22.18 -3.20
N GLU A 134 7.35 22.72 -4.40
CA GLU A 134 7.39 21.99 -5.67
C GLU A 134 8.66 22.24 -6.48
N SER A 135 9.77 22.59 -5.83
CA SER A 135 11.04 22.73 -6.56
C SER A 135 11.40 21.42 -7.26
N GLU A 136 12.00 21.50 -8.46
CA GLU A 136 12.42 20.31 -9.20
C GLU A 136 13.30 19.38 -8.35
N ALA A 137 14.19 19.95 -7.54
CA ALA A 137 15.02 19.20 -6.61
C ALA A 137 14.21 18.48 -5.52
N SER A 138 13.23 19.15 -4.90
CA SER A 138 12.34 18.54 -3.90
C SER A 138 11.50 17.41 -4.50
N GLN A 139 10.92 17.64 -5.69
CA GLN A 139 10.13 16.64 -6.38
C GLN A 139 10.99 15.44 -6.77
N GLN A 140 12.21 15.68 -7.26
CA GLN A 140 13.13 14.63 -7.63
C GLN A 140 13.54 13.77 -6.42
N ALA A 141 13.89 14.41 -5.29
CA ALA A 141 14.22 13.70 -4.06
C ALA A 141 13.04 12.82 -3.57
N ARG A 142 11.79 13.34 -3.62
CA ARG A 142 10.60 12.54 -3.26
C ARG A 142 10.40 11.35 -4.21
N ARG A 143 10.63 11.54 -5.52
CA ARG A 143 10.58 10.46 -6.52
C ARG A 143 11.65 9.40 -6.27
N ASP A 144 12.86 9.81 -5.87
CA ASP A 144 13.96 8.89 -5.60
C ASP A 144 13.71 8.06 -4.32
N VAL A 145 13.09 8.66 -3.30
CA VAL A 145 12.61 7.93 -2.11
C VAL A 145 11.56 6.88 -2.52
N ALA A 146 10.56 7.26 -3.32
CA ALA A 146 9.53 6.34 -3.79
C ALA A 146 10.12 5.20 -4.65
N ARG A 147 11.09 5.50 -5.52
CA ARG A 147 11.80 4.50 -6.33
C ARG A 147 12.54 3.50 -5.43
N SER A 148 13.33 4.00 -4.48
CA SER A 148 14.11 3.17 -3.56
C SER A 148 13.21 2.28 -2.70
N TYR A 149 12.04 2.79 -2.28
CA TYR A 149 11.04 2.02 -1.57
C TYR A 149 10.50 0.86 -2.41
N LEU A 150 10.12 1.14 -3.67
CA LEU A 150 9.61 0.11 -4.59
C LEU A 150 10.68 -0.94 -4.88
N GLU A 151 11.93 -0.55 -5.10
CA GLU A 151 13.07 -1.47 -5.27
C GLU A 151 13.24 -2.38 -4.05
N GLY A 152 13.18 -1.82 -2.84
CA GLY A 152 13.18 -2.59 -1.60
C GLY A 152 12.02 -3.59 -1.54
N LEU A 153 10.81 -3.16 -1.88
CA LEU A 153 9.62 -4.03 -1.90
C LEU A 153 9.78 -5.20 -2.89
N TYR A 154 10.29 -4.93 -4.09
CA TYR A 154 10.58 -5.98 -5.08
C TYR A 154 11.63 -6.98 -4.56
N TRP A 155 12.66 -6.47 -3.90
CA TRP A 155 13.67 -7.32 -3.28
C TRP A 155 13.07 -8.22 -2.20
N VAL A 156 12.21 -7.67 -1.32
CA VAL A 156 11.53 -8.45 -0.27
C VAL A 156 10.64 -9.52 -0.89
N LEU A 157 9.81 -9.20 -1.87
CA LEU A 157 8.97 -10.19 -2.56
C LEU A 157 9.80 -11.32 -3.18
N THR A 158 10.91 -10.96 -3.83
CA THR A 158 11.83 -11.95 -4.43
C THR A 158 12.44 -12.83 -3.35
N TYR A 159 12.87 -12.25 -2.23
CA TYR A 159 13.45 -12.98 -1.11
C TYR A 159 12.49 -14.04 -0.54
N TYR A 160 11.20 -13.70 -0.36
CA TYR A 160 10.21 -14.64 0.17
C TYR A 160 9.82 -15.77 -0.80
N HIS A 161 9.91 -15.54 -2.11
CA HIS A 161 9.52 -16.54 -3.12
C HIS A 161 10.68 -17.34 -3.70
N GLU A 162 11.88 -16.77 -3.76
CA GLU A 162 13.05 -17.37 -4.42
C GLU A 162 14.26 -17.54 -3.48
N GLY A 163 14.27 -16.93 -2.29
CA GLY A 163 15.41 -16.92 -1.38
C GLY A 163 16.52 -15.93 -1.78
N VAL A 164 17.55 -15.79 -0.93
CA VAL A 164 18.80 -15.07 -1.31
C VAL A 164 19.62 -16.00 -2.19
N ARG A 165 20.04 -15.52 -3.35
CA ARG A 165 21.05 -16.18 -4.19
C ARG A 165 22.45 -15.72 -3.82
#